data_AF-A0AAV2L8B8-F1
#
_entry.id   AF-A0AAV2L8B8-F1
#
_cell.length_a   1.000
_cell.length_b   1.000
_cell.length_c   1.000
_cell.angle_alpha   90.00
_cell.angle_beta   90.00
_cell.angle_gamma   90.00
#
_symmetry.space_group_name_H-M   'P 1'
#
loop_
_entity.id
_entity.type
_entity.pdbx_description
1 polymer ?
#
loop_
_entity_poly.entity_id
_entity_poly.type
_entity_poly.pdbx_seq_one_letter_code
_entity_poly.pdbx_strand_id
1 'polypeptide(L)'
;MARRSARLENTRYYDVDGSPRISYSTGTRRHSFPQDQVNLRSLRKELHHLQQDLGRLQTMAHPQATLWGNFALASHGAQVLTAFSSSTHQQKGSSSWLTPYSPWEVIKGQYYPLVPGHCWAFSGQTGELFVALSQKIHVSHITVGHISKEQSVTGEILSAPKAFALYGLEEVDGPKVHLGTFQYESDGDSFQTFEIKEHTSNIFRFVKLEVLTNHGLEDYTCLYSFRVHGKIPEAATTW
;
A
#
# COMPACT_ATOMS: atom_id res chain seq x y z
N MET A 1 12.00 62.06 52.82
CA MET A 1 12.53 62.27 51.45
C MET A 1 14.04 62.05 51.47
N ALA A 2 14.54 60.96 50.89
CA ALA A 2 15.97 60.76 50.66
C ALA A 2 16.17 59.80 49.47
N ARG A 3 16.71 60.33 48.37
CA ARG A 3 17.29 59.56 47.26
C ARG A 3 18.63 58.99 47.74
N ARG A 4 18.89 57.69 47.50
CA ARG A 4 20.25 57.19 47.27
C ARG A 4 20.26 56.09 46.22
N SER A 5 20.92 56.41 45.12
CA SER A 5 21.42 55.50 44.09
C SER A 5 22.46 54.56 44.70
N ALA A 6 22.39 53.26 44.34
CA ALA A 6 23.48 52.32 44.55
C ALA A 6 23.54 51.35 43.37
N ARG A 7 24.44 51.68 42.44
CA ARG A 7 25.03 50.82 41.41
C ARG A 7 25.81 49.70 42.11
N LEU A 8 25.54 48.43 41.78
CA LEU A 8 26.41 47.30 42.14
C LEU A 8 26.53 46.35 40.96
N GLU A 9 27.79 46.03 40.66
CA GLU A 9 28.31 45.45 39.42
C GLU A 9 28.13 43.94 39.36
N ASN A 10 27.74 43.47 38.17
CA ASN A 10 27.56 42.05 37.84
C ASN A 10 28.87 41.45 37.28
N THR A 11 29.91 41.33 38.11
CA THR A 11 31.27 40.95 37.65
C THR A 11 31.90 39.74 38.36
N ARG A 12 31.12 38.87 39.03
CA ARG A 12 31.71 37.76 39.82
C ARG A 12 31.83 36.39 39.15
N TYR A 13 31.39 36.23 37.91
CA TYR A 13 31.41 34.91 37.25
C TYR A 13 32.38 34.80 36.04
N TYR A 14 33.01 35.91 35.65
CA TYR A 14 33.87 35.97 34.46
C TYR A 14 35.16 36.75 34.75
N ASP A 15 36.25 36.36 34.10
CA ASP A 15 37.46 37.17 34.01
C ASP A 15 37.22 38.40 33.11
N VAL A 16 38.17 39.36 33.11
CA VAL A 16 38.03 40.65 32.41
C VAL A 16 37.92 40.48 30.88
N ASP A 17 38.28 39.32 30.35
CA ASP A 17 38.15 38.93 28.94
C ASP A 17 36.84 38.15 28.62
N GLY A 18 36.00 37.86 29.62
CA GLY A 18 34.72 37.19 29.46
C GLY A 18 34.73 35.66 29.59
N SER A 19 35.83 35.04 30.02
CA SER A 19 35.90 33.58 30.26
C SER A 19 35.41 33.20 31.67
N PRO A 20 34.71 32.04 31.88
CA PRO A 20 34.24 31.64 33.21
C PRO A 20 35.39 31.25 34.15
N ARG A 21 35.41 31.80 35.37
CA ARG A 21 36.41 31.44 36.40
C ARG A 21 36.11 30.07 37.02
N ILE A 22 37.02 29.11 36.85
CA ILE A 22 36.96 27.80 37.53
C ILE A 22 38.01 27.74 38.64
N SER A 23 37.58 27.67 39.90
CA SER A 23 38.46 27.35 41.03
C SER A 23 38.31 25.88 41.42
N TYR A 24 39.43 25.15 41.46
CA TYR A 24 39.46 23.77 41.95
C TYR A 24 39.78 23.78 43.44
N SER A 25 38.85 23.32 44.29
CA SER A 25 39.13 23.01 45.69
C SER A 25 39.40 21.52 45.84
N THR A 26 40.57 21.18 46.39
CA THR A 26 40.98 19.82 46.74
C THR A 26 40.29 19.41 48.04
N GLY A 27 39.20 18.65 47.93
CA GLY A 27 38.49 18.06 49.06
C GLY A 27 37.73 16.82 48.66
N THR A 28 38.10 15.68 49.22
CA THR A 28 37.45 14.37 49.06
C THR A 28 36.04 14.39 49.68
N ARG A 29 35.04 14.83 48.91
CA ARG A 29 33.65 14.42 49.12
C ARG A 29 33.34 13.28 48.17
N ARG A 30 33.00 12.10 48.72
CA ARG A 30 32.27 11.09 47.96
C ARG A 30 30.89 11.66 47.65
N HIS A 31 30.76 12.36 46.53
CA HIS A 31 29.47 12.53 45.89
C HIS A 31 29.16 11.22 45.18
N SER A 32 28.26 10.44 45.75
CA SER A 32 27.58 9.39 44.99
C SER A 32 26.83 10.08 43.86
N PHE A 33 27.32 9.93 42.63
CA PHE A 33 26.50 10.18 41.45
C PHE A 33 25.25 9.32 41.58
N PRO A 34 24.03 9.87 41.43
CA PRO A 34 22.85 9.06 41.20
C PRO A 34 23.10 8.35 39.87
N GLN A 35 23.53 7.11 39.96
CA GLN A 35 23.54 6.22 38.82
C GLN A 35 22.08 5.81 38.66
N ASP A 36 21.31 6.65 37.97
CA ASP A 36 20.14 6.19 37.25
C ASP A 36 20.67 5.20 36.20
N GLN A 37 20.99 3.99 36.67
CA GLN A 37 21.36 2.90 35.79
C GLN A 37 20.12 2.62 34.99
N VAL A 38 20.10 3.13 33.76
CA VAL A 38 19.15 2.75 32.73
C VAL A 38 19.04 1.24 32.80
N ASN A 39 17.89 0.75 33.27
CA ASN A 39 17.69 -0.67 33.47
C ASN A 39 17.60 -1.31 32.09
N LEU A 40 18.73 -1.81 31.58
CA LEU A 40 18.84 -2.39 30.25
C LEU A 40 17.84 -3.53 30.01
N ARG A 41 17.41 -4.23 31.07
CA ARG A 41 16.36 -5.25 30.98
C ARG A 41 14.98 -4.62 30.75
N SER A 42 14.69 -3.52 31.44
CA SER A 42 13.46 -2.74 31.24
C SER A 42 13.43 -2.13 29.84
N LEU A 43 14.52 -1.49 29.43
CA LEU A 43 14.63 -0.85 28.11
C LEU A 43 14.50 -1.89 26.98
N ARG A 44 15.09 -3.09 27.14
CA ARG A 44 14.96 -4.18 26.17
C ARG A 44 13.53 -4.72 26.07
N LYS A 45 12.80 -4.80 27.19
CA LYS A 45 11.38 -5.18 27.18
C LYS A 45 10.52 -4.13 26.49
N GLU A 46 10.76 -2.85 26.77
CA GLU A 46 10.04 -1.73 26.17
C GLU A 46 10.32 -1.64 24.66
N LEU A 47 11.56 -1.81 24.23
CA LEU A 47 11.92 -1.94 22.82
C LEU A 47 11.20 -3.11 22.15
N HIS A 48 11.13 -4.26 22.81
CA HIS A 48 10.45 -5.44 22.24
C HIS A 48 8.94 -5.22 22.10
N HIS A 49 8.31 -4.53 23.05
CA HIS A 49 6.90 -4.11 22.95
C HIS A 49 6.71 -3.08 21.84
N LEU A 50 7.53 -2.05 21.77
CA LEU A 50 7.48 -1.05 20.69
C LEU A 50 7.69 -1.67 19.31
N GLN A 51 8.59 -2.65 19.18
CA GLN A 51 8.77 -3.40 17.93
C GLN A 51 7.54 -4.22 17.56
N GLN A 52 6.88 -4.84 18.55
CA GLN A 52 5.65 -5.59 18.33
C GLN A 52 4.49 -4.68 17.96
N ASP A 53 4.35 -3.55 18.63
CA ASP A 53 3.34 -2.54 18.34
C ASP A 53 3.61 -1.88 16.99
N LEU A 54 4.87 -1.60 16.64
CA LEU A 54 5.23 -1.15 15.30
C LEU A 54 4.90 -2.19 14.23
N GLY A 55 5.16 -3.47 14.47
CA GLY A 55 4.77 -4.56 13.56
C GLY A 55 3.24 -4.65 13.39
N ARG A 56 2.48 -4.46 14.47
CA ARG A 56 1.02 -4.36 14.44
C ARG A 56 0.54 -3.11 13.70
N LEU A 57 1.16 -1.96 13.93
CA LEU A 57 0.83 -0.73 13.24
C LEU A 57 1.22 -0.78 11.75
N GLN A 58 2.32 -1.44 11.39
CA GLN A 58 2.73 -1.64 10.00
C GLN A 58 1.76 -2.55 9.25
N THR A 59 1.33 -3.65 9.88
CA THR A 59 0.28 -4.53 9.32
C THR A 59 -1.07 -3.81 9.20
N MET A 60 -1.39 -2.89 10.12
CA MET A 60 -2.56 -2.02 10.03
C MET A 60 -2.40 -0.88 9.00
N ALA A 61 -1.18 -0.41 8.74
CA ALA A 61 -0.92 0.75 7.87
C ALA A 61 -0.71 0.38 6.40
N HIS A 62 -0.16 -0.81 6.11
CA HIS A 62 0.11 -1.26 4.74
C HIS A 62 -0.17 -2.76 4.59
N PRO A 63 -1.17 -3.16 3.79
CA PRO A 63 -1.37 -4.57 3.48
C PRO A 63 -0.09 -5.13 2.87
N GLN A 64 0.32 -6.33 3.29
CA GLN A 64 1.59 -6.99 2.93
C GLN A 64 1.88 -6.97 1.42
N ALA A 65 0.83 -7.01 0.58
CA ALA A 65 0.93 -6.88 -0.87
C ALA A 65 1.45 -5.53 -1.40
N THR A 66 1.47 -4.47 -0.59
CA THR A 66 2.09 -3.18 -0.97
C THR A 66 3.62 -3.26 -0.93
N LEU A 67 4.18 -4.27 -0.25
CA LEU A 67 5.63 -4.52 -0.21
C LEU A 67 6.12 -5.43 -1.34
N TRP A 68 5.21 -6.10 -2.06
CA TRP A 68 5.56 -7.03 -3.14
C TRP A 68 5.61 -6.30 -4.49
N GLY A 69 6.53 -6.73 -5.35
CA GLY A 69 6.62 -6.22 -6.72
C GLY A 69 5.29 -6.38 -7.47
N ASN A 70 4.86 -5.31 -8.15
CA ASN A 70 3.65 -5.31 -8.96
C ASN A 70 4.01 -5.34 -10.46
N PHE A 71 3.86 -6.52 -11.07
CA PHE A 71 4.09 -6.74 -12.50
C PHE A 71 2.94 -6.28 -13.39
N ALA A 72 1.79 -5.92 -12.81
CA ALA A 72 0.72 -5.26 -13.54
C ALA A 72 0.89 -3.73 -13.57
N LEU A 73 1.91 -3.15 -12.94
CA LEU A 73 2.03 -1.70 -12.84
C LEU A 73 2.37 -1.03 -14.18
N ALA A 74 1.52 -0.09 -14.61
CA ALA A 74 1.68 0.64 -15.86
C ALA A 74 3.03 1.37 -15.98
N SER A 75 3.47 2.04 -14.91
CA SER A 75 4.75 2.76 -14.89
C SER A 75 5.97 1.83 -14.97
N HIS A 76 5.79 0.51 -14.77
CA HIS A 76 6.82 -0.51 -15.00
C HIS A 76 6.68 -1.21 -16.36
N GLY A 77 5.83 -0.69 -17.26
CA GLY A 77 5.69 -1.20 -18.62
C GLY A 77 4.59 -2.25 -18.82
N ALA A 78 3.76 -2.50 -17.79
CA ALA A 78 2.55 -3.28 -17.99
C ALA A 78 1.51 -2.49 -18.81
N GLN A 79 0.61 -3.20 -19.50
CA GLN A 79 -0.38 -2.58 -20.38
C GLN A 79 -1.73 -3.27 -20.27
N VAL A 80 -2.81 -2.50 -20.28
CA VAL A 80 -4.16 -3.05 -20.48
C VAL A 80 -4.41 -3.26 -21.97
N LEU A 81 -4.83 -4.45 -22.36
CA LEU A 81 -5.29 -4.73 -23.72
C LEU A 81 -6.80 -4.47 -23.81
N THR A 82 -7.14 -3.23 -24.18
CA THR A 82 -8.53 -2.75 -24.21
C THR A 82 -9.43 -3.54 -25.17
N ALA A 83 -8.88 -4.05 -26.27
CA ALA A 83 -9.62 -4.88 -27.23
C ALA A 83 -10.14 -6.22 -26.65
N PHE A 84 -9.50 -6.71 -25.57
CA PHE A 84 -9.89 -7.93 -24.87
C PHE A 84 -10.49 -7.65 -23.49
N SER A 85 -10.71 -6.39 -23.15
CA SER A 85 -11.31 -5.96 -21.89
C SER A 85 -12.74 -5.49 -22.14
N SER A 86 -13.57 -5.51 -21.10
CA SER A 86 -14.93 -4.98 -21.19
C SER A 86 -14.93 -3.49 -21.56
N SER A 87 -16.01 -3.05 -22.20
CA SER A 87 -16.18 -1.62 -22.49
C SER A 87 -16.46 -0.83 -21.22
N THR A 88 -15.89 0.37 -21.13
CA THR A 88 -16.16 1.31 -20.03
C THR A 88 -17.63 1.68 -19.98
N HIS A 89 -18.23 1.59 -18.79
CA HIS A 89 -19.60 2.00 -18.54
C HIS A 89 -19.77 3.49 -18.82
N GLN A 90 -20.79 3.83 -19.60
CA GLN A 90 -21.17 5.20 -19.90
C GLN A 90 -22.35 5.58 -19.02
N GLN A 91 -22.11 6.49 -18.09
CA GLN A 91 -23.14 6.92 -17.15
C GLN A 91 -24.21 7.74 -17.90
N LYS A 92 -25.46 7.25 -17.91
CA LYS A 92 -26.59 7.93 -18.55
C LYS A 92 -26.87 9.27 -17.86
N GLY A 93 -27.01 10.34 -18.64
CA GLY A 93 -27.29 11.68 -18.11
C GLY A 93 -26.10 12.40 -17.47
N SER A 94 -24.90 11.80 -17.51
CA SER A 94 -23.68 12.49 -17.15
C SER A 94 -23.42 13.62 -18.15
N SER A 95 -23.18 14.82 -17.63
CA SER A 95 -22.77 15.96 -18.42
C SER A 95 -21.43 15.69 -19.11
N SER A 96 -21.30 16.11 -20.38
CA SER A 96 -20.18 15.76 -21.28
C SER A 96 -18.75 16.10 -20.81
N TRP A 97 -18.59 16.73 -19.64
CA TRP A 97 -17.30 17.06 -19.03
C TRP A 97 -16.78 16.00 -18.03
N LEU A 98 -17.61 15.06 -17.59
CA LEU A 98 -17.17 13.95 -16.73
C LEU A 98 -16.77 12.77 -17.61
N THR A 99 -15.46 12.64 -17.88
CA THR A 99 -14.93 11.50 -18.62
C THR A 99 -14.79 10.29 -17.69
N PRO A 100 -15.40 9.13 -18.03
CA PRO A 100 -15.26 7.94 -17.21
C PRO A 100 -13.80 7.46 -17.23
N TYR A 101 -13.34 6.91 -16.12
CA TYR A 101 -11.99 6.35 -16.05
C TYR A 101 -11.87 5.14 -17.00
N SER A 102 -10.77 5.11 -17.74
CA SER A 102 -10.43 3.98 -18.61
C SER A 102 -9.96 2.77 -17.80
N PRO A 103 -9.94 1.55 -18.38
CA PRO A 103 -9.36 0.36 -17.74
C PRO A 103 -7.91 0.56 -17.26
N TRP A 104 -7.17 1.48 -17.88
CA TRP A 104 -5.81 1.82 -17.50
C TRP A 104 -5.70 2.32 -16.05
N GLU A 105 -6.77 2.91 -15.50
CA GLU A 105 -6.79 3.42 -14.13
C GLU A 105 -6.49 2.32 -13.10
N VAL A 106 -6.98 1.11 -13.36
CA VAL A 106 -6.86 -0.05 -12.46
C VAL A 106 -5.41 -0.45 -12.22
N ILE A 107 -4.53 -0.19 -13.19
CA ILE A 107 -3.13 -0.62 -13.16
C ILE A 107 -2.13 0.52 -12.92
N LYS A 108 -2.59 1.72 -12.56
CA LYS A 108 -1.70 2.86 -12.24
C LYS A 108 -0.95 2.70 -10.92
N GLY A 109 -1.29 1.68 -10.13
CA GLY A 109 -0.70 1.46 -8.81
C GLY A 109 -1.15 2.50 -7.79
N GLN A 110 -2.43 2.85 -7.79
CA GLN A 110 -3.00 3.68 -6.73
C GLN A 110 -2.60 3.13 -5.36
N TYR A 111 -2.01 4.00 -4.55
CA TYR A 111 -1.62 3.71 -3.17
C TYR A 111 -2.78 4.01 -2.22
N TYR A 112 -2.70 3.49 -1.00
CA TYR A 112 -3.68 3.76 0.04
C TYR A 112 -3.59 5.23 0.53
N PRO A 113 -4.72 5.92 0.76
CA PRO A 113 -6.09 5.44 0.59
C PRO A 113 -6.59 5.55 -0.87
N LEU A 114 -7.46 4.62 -1.27
CA LEU A 114 -8.19 4.71 -2.53
C LEU A 114 -9.19 5.87 -2.47
N VAL A 115 -9.34 6.61 -3.57
CA VAL A 115 -10.21 7.80 -3.64
C VAL A 115 -11.56 7.42 -4.25
N PRO A 116 -12.71 7.61 -3.56
CA PRO A 116 -14.03 7.33 -4.11
C PRO A 116 -14.22 7.93 -5.52
N GLY A 117 -14.83 7.16 -6.43
CA GLY A 117 -15.00 7.55 -7.83
C GLY A 117 -13.80 7.34 -8.76
N HIS A 118 -12.57 7.16 -8.23
CA HIS A 118 -11.37 6.90 -9.05
C HIS A 118 -11.24 5.41 -9.43
N CYS A 119 -12.29 4.83 -9.99
CA CYS A 119 -12.36 3.44 -10.46
C CYS A 119 -12.71 3.36 -11.94
N TRP A 120 -12.24 2.31 -12.60
CA TRP A 120 -12.79 1.91 -13.88
C TRP A 120 -14.10 1.16 -13.66
N ALA A 121 -15.18 1.67 -14.26
CA ALA A 121 -16.48 1.00 -14.28
C ALA A 121 -16.71 0.29 -15.61
N PHE A 122 -17.19 -0.96 -15.57
CA PHE A 122 -17.75 -1.67 -16.73
C PHE A 122 -19.23 -2.00 -16.48
N SER A 123 -20.02 -2.07 -17.55
CA SER A 123 -21.47 -2.28 -17.46
C SER A 123 -21.83 -3.68 -16.96
N GLY A 124 -22.83 -3.76 -16.08
CA GLY A 124 -23.31 -5.00 -15.51
C GLY A 124 -22.44 -5.56 -14.38
N GLN A 125 -22.74 -6.81 -14.00
CA GLN A 125 -22.10 -7.51 -12.88
C GLN A 125 -20.93 -8.40 -13.30
N THR A 126 -20.74 -8.60 -14.60
CA THR A 126 -19.71 -9.47 -15.19
C THR A 126 -18.83 -8.68 -16.14
N GLY A 127 -17.53 -8.94 -16.14
CA GLY A 127 -16.61 -8.22 -17.01
C GLY A 127 -15.20 -8.78 -16.98
N GLU A 128 -14.36 -8.27 -17.86
CA GLU A 128 -13.02 -8.80 -18.11
C GLU A 128 -12.00 -7.67 -18.15
N LEU A 129 -10.87 -7.86 -17.47
CA LEU A 129 -9.68 -7.01 -17.57
C LEU A 129 -8.53 -7.86 -18.08
N PHE A 130 -7.96 -7.48 -19.22
CA PHE A 130 -6.84 -8.18 -19.82
C PHE A 130 -5.56 -7.35 -19.68
N VAL A 131 -4.54 -7.90 -19.02
CA VAL A 131 -3.30 -7.17 -18.70
C VAL A 131 -2.10 -7.92 -19.28
N ALA A 132 -1.35 -7.24 -20.14
CA ALA A 132 0.01 -7.59 -20.47
C ALA A 132 0.90 -7.14 -19.30
N LEU A 133 1.53 -8.08 -18.59
CA LEU A 133 2.43 -7.79 -17.47
C LEU A 133 3.67 -7.00 -17.93
N SER A 134 4.46 -6.46 -17.01
CA SER A 134 5.74 -5.83 -17.39
C SER A 134 6.79 -6.84 -17.85
N GLN A 135 6.72 -8.08 -17.35
CA GLN A 135 7.65 -9.17 -17.64
C GLN A 135 6.92 -10.52 -17.64
N LYS A 136 7.55 -11.54 -18.24
CA LYS A 136 7.12 -12.94 -18.11
C LYS A 136 7.44 -13.41 -16.67
N ILE A 137 6.47 -13.92 -15.92
CA ILE A 137 6.64 -14.31 -14.50
C ILE A 137 5.95 -15.62 -14.12
N HIS A 138 6.43 -16.25 -13.05
CA HIS A 138 5.66 -17.18 -12.24
C HIS A 138 4.73 -16.37 -11.32
N VAL A 139 3.42 -16.37 -11.61
CA VAL A 139 2.42 -15.65 -10.82
C VAL A 139 2.21 -16.38 -9.49
N SER A 140 2.36 -15.67 -8.37
CA SER A 140 2.17 -16.24 -7.03
C SER A 140 0.97 -15.67 -6.30
N HIS A 141 0.70 -14.37 -6.47
CA HIS A 141 -0.43 -13.70 -5.84
C HIS A 141 -1.03 -12.64 -6.76
N ILE A 142 -2.29 -12.32 -6.51
CA ILE A 142 -2.92 -11.10 -7.02
C ILE A 142 -3.46 -10.28 -5.86
N THR A 143 -3.58 -8.97 -6.06
CA THR A 143 -4.26 -8.09 -5.12
C THR A 143 -5.32 -7.28 -5.85
N VAL A 144 -6.53 -7.29 -5.31
CA VAL A 144 -7.66 -6.48 -5.78
C VAL A 144 -7.95 -5.40 -4.74
N GLY A 145 -8.05 -4.16 -5.20
CA GLY A 145 -8.37 -3.00 -4.37
C GLY A 145 -9.77 -2.47 -4.64
N HIS A 146 -10.47 -2.07 -3.58
CA HIS A 146 -11.71 -1.29 -3.61
C HIS A 146 -11.78 -0.37 -2.39
N ILE A 147 -12.49 0.76 -2.48
CA ILE A 147 -12.75 1.61 -1.30
C ILE A 147 -13.45 0.81 -0.20
N SER A 148 -13.25 1.18 1.07
CA SER A 148 -13.96 0.58 2.19
C SER A 148 -15.40 1.10 2.32
N LYS A 149 -16.21 0.43 3.13
CA LYS A 149 -17.58 0.87 3.44
C LYS A 149 -17.61 2.24 4.12
N GLU A 150 -16.62 2.53 4.97
CA GLU A 150 -16.48 3.82 5.67
C GLU A 150 -16.18 4.97 4.72
N GLN A 151 -15.57 4.69 3.56
CA GLN A 151 -15.31 5.68 2.52
C GLN A 151 -16.52 5.88 1.58
N SER A 152 -17.49 4.96 1.60
CA SER A 152 -18.69 5.05 0.77
C SER A 152 -19.76 5.92 1.41
N VAL A 153 -20.38 6.80 0.63
CA VAL A 153 -21.46 7.69 1.10
C VAL A 153 -22.69 6.89 1.57
N THR A 154 -22.96 5.73 0.95
CA THR A 154 -24.09 4.88 1.34
C THR A 154 -23.76 3.92 2.48
N GLY A 155 -22.49 3.83 2.90
CA GLY A 155 -22.02 2.78 3.82
C GLY A 155 -21.92 1.39 3.17
N GLU A 156 -22.14 1.28 1.85
CA GLU A 156 -22.08 0.03 1.10
C GLU A 156 -21.19 0.14 -0.12
N ILE A 157 -20.66 -1.00 -0.60
CA ILE A 157 -19.83 -1.09 -1.80
C ILE A 157 -20.41 -2.10 -2.81
N LEU A 158 -21.70 -1.95 -3.13
CA LEU A 158 -22.44 -2.88 -4.00
C LEU A 158 -21.84 -3.05 -5.40
N SER A 159 -21.09 -2.05 -5.88
CA SER A 159 -20.38 -2.07 -7.16
C SER A 159 -19.03 -2.80 -7.10
N ALA A 160 -18.53 -3.20 -5.93
CA ALA A 160 -17.28 -3.91 -5.81
C ALA A 160 -17.38 -5.29 -6.47
N PRO A 161 -16.32 -5.80 -7.12
CA PRO A 161 -16.30 -7.20 -7.58
C PRO A 161 -16.52 -8.12 -6.37
N LYS A 162 -17.21 -9.24 -6.59
CA LYS A 162 -17.42 -10.27 -5.57
C LYS A 162 -16.70 -11.54 -5.97
N ALA A 163 -17.28 -12.37 -6.83
CA ALA A 163 -16.61 -13.57 -7.35
C ALA A 163 -15.85 -13.23 -8.63
N PHE A 164 -14.62 -13.72 -8.76
CA PHE A 164 -13.82 -13.54 -9.97
C PHE A 164 -12.84 -14.70 -10.19
N ALA A 165 -12.48 -14.94 -11.44
CA ALA A 165 -11.48 -15.92 -11.84
C ALA A 165 -10.24 -15.23 -12.42
N LEU A 166 -9.08 -15.85 -12.22
CA LEU A 166 -7.83 -15.42 -12.82
C LEU A 166 -7.37 -16.47 -13.83
N TYR A 167 -6.92 -16.00 -14.99
CA TYR A 167 -6.26 -16.84 -15.99
C TYR A 167 -4.90 -16.27 -16.37
N GLY A 168 -3.95 -17.16 -16.65
CA GLY A 168 -2.64 -16.83 -17.20
C GLY A 168 -2.53 -17.28 -18.66
N LEU A 169 -1.82 -16.50 -19.48
CA LEU A 169 -1.48 -16.82 -20.85
C LEU A 169 -0.02 -16.49 -21.15
N GLU A 170 0.64 -17.36 -21.93
CA GLU A 170 2.00 -17.14 -22.41
C GLU A 170 2.06 -16.16 -23.58
N GLU A 171 1.09 -16.28 -24.49
CA GLU A 171 0.90 -15.45 -25.69
C GLU A 171 -0.54 -14.92 -25.71
N VAL A 172 -0.77 -13.78 -26.39
CA VAL A 172 -2.03 -13.01 -26.29
C VAL A 172 -3.27 -13.79 -26.75
N ASP A 173 -3.12 -14.62 -27.77
CA ASP A 173 -4.12 -15.48 -28.40
C ASP A 173 -3.91 -16.97 -28.05
N GLY A 174 -3.04 -17.25 -27.07
CA GLY A 174 -2.71 -18.60 -26.64
C GLY A 174 -3.79 -19.25 -25.74
N PRO A 175 -3.57 -20.51 -25.35
CA PRO A 175 -4.45 -21.20 -24.42
C PRO A 175 -4.45 -20.51 -23.05
N LYS A 176 -5.65 -20.34 -22.47
CA LYS A 176 -5.83 -19.81 -21.11
C LYS A 176 -5.65 -20.91 -20.07
N VAL A 177 -4.81 -20.66 -19.06
CA VAL A 177 -4.65 -21.52 -17.88
C VAL A 177 -5.40 -20.90 -16.73
N HIS A 178 -6.34 -21.63 -16.11
CA HIS A 178 -7.05 -21.16 -14.91
C HIS A 178 -6.11 -21.20 -13.71
N LEU A 179 -5.95 -20.06 -13.03
CA LEU A 179 -5.05 -19.91 -11.88
C LEU A 179 -5.81 -19.88 -10.54
N GLY A 180 -7.13 -19.84 -10.59
CA GLY A 180 -7.99 -19.84 -9.41
C GLY A 180 -9.25 -19.02 -9.57
N THR A 181 -10.18 -19.26 -8.66
CA THR A 181 -11.40 -18.48 -8.46
C THR A 181 -11.41 -17.98 -7.03
N PHE A 182 -11.71 -16.70 -6.86
CA PHE A 182 -11.56 -15.99 -5.61
C PHE A 182 -12.81 -15.15 -5.32
N GLN A 183 -12.92 -14.70 -4.07
CA GLN A 183 -14.01 -13.88 -3.61
C GLN A 183 -13.47 -12.66 -2.85
N TYR A 184 -13.85 -11.46 -3.28
CA TYR A 184 -13.56 -10.22 -2.57
C TYR A 184 -14.66 -9.97 -1.52
N GLU A 185 -14.25 -9.75 -0.27
CA GLU A 185 -15.15 -9.58 0.86
C GLU A 185 -15.45 -8.11 1.11
N SER A 186 -16.73 -7.73 1.13
CA SER A 186 -17.12 -6.32 1.28
C SER A 186 -16.82 -5.74 2.66
N ASP A 187 -16.67 -6.62 3.66
CA ASP A 187 -16.35 -6.31 5.06
C ASP A 187 -14.87 -6.53 5.39
N GLY A 188 -14.06 -6.91 4.39
CA GLY A 188 -12.61 -7.09 4.54
C GLY A 188 -11.83 -5.80 4.29
N ASP A 189 -10.50 -5.92 4.25
CA ASP A 189 -9.61 -4.81 3.94
C ASP A 189 -9.85 -4.24 2.53
N SER A 190 -9.58 -2.95 2.32
CA SER A 190 -9.69 -2.31 1.00
C SER A 190 -8.86 -3.03 -0.07
N PHE A 191 -7.67 -3.51 0.28
CA PHE A 191 -6.82 -4.30 -0.61
C PHE A 191 -6.75 -5.75 -0.10
N GLN A 192 -7.28 -6.68 -0.88
CA GLN A 192 -7.29 -8.11 -0.55
C GLN A 192 -6.39 -8.87 -1.50
N THR A 193 -5.58 -9.75 -0.91
CA THR A 193 -4.55 -10.50 -1.62
C THR A 193 -4.88 -11.98 -1.63
N PHE A 194 -4.78 -12.58 -2.81
CA PHE A 194 -5.18 -13.95 -3.07
C PHE A 194 -3.98 -14.75 -3.57
N GLU A 195 -3.72 -15.88 -2.94
CA GLU A 195 -2.64 -16.80 -3.28
C GLU A 195 -3.06 -17.73 -4.43
N ILE A 196 -2.16 -17.89 -5.40
CA ILE A 196 -2.28 -18.86 -6.49
C ILE A 196 -1.57 -20.15 -6.04
N LYS A 197 -2.36 -21.21 -5.80
CA LYS A 197 -1.87 -22.48 -5.25
C LYS A 197 -1.39 -23.47 -6.32
N GLU A 198 -1.89 -23.34 -7.54
CA GLU A 198 -1.62 -24.24 -8.66
C GLU A 198 -0.82 -23.52 -9.75
N HIS A 199 -0.25 -24.26 -10.71
CA HIS A 199 0.47 -23.69 -11.85
C HIS A 199 1.65 -22.77 -11.49
N THR A 200 2.27 -22.98 -10.32
CA THR A 200 3.36 -22.14 -9.81
C THR A 200 4.65 -22.24 -10.64
N SER A 201 4.81 -23.30 -11.44
CA SER A 201 5.92 -23.47 -12.38
C SER A 201 5.64 -22.92 -13.78
N ASN A 202 4.40 -22.56 -14.11
CA ASN A 202 4.09 -21.93 -15.40
C ASN A 202 4.53 -20.47 -15.40
N ILE A 203 4.85 -19.97 -16.60
CA ILE A 203 5.30 -18.59 -16.81
C ILE A 203 4.25 -17.90 -17.65
N PHE A 204 3.81 -16.71 -17.25
CA PHE A 204 2.77 -15.97 -17.97
C PHE A 204 3.26 -14.58 -18.36
N ARG A 205 2.92 -14.16 -19.57
CA ARG A 205 3.13 -12.79 -20.06
C ARG A 205 1.87 -11.95 -19.91
N PHE A 206 0.71 -12.60 -19.95
CA PHE A 206 -0.60 -11.98 -19.89
C PHE A 206 -1.43 -12.62 -18.79
N VAL A 207 -2.30 -11.83 -18.19
CA VAL A 207 -3.33 -12.32 -17.28
C VAL A 207 -4.69 -11.76 -17.67
N LYS A 208 -5.73 -12.57 -17.47
CA LYS A 208 -7.13 -12.16 -17.58
C LYS A 208 -7.77 -12.26 -16.20
N LEU A 209 -8.25 -11.13 -15.69
CA LEU A 209 -9.16 -11.09 -14.55
C LEU A 209 -10.60 -11.10 -15.09
N GLU A 210 -11.36 -12.13 -14.74
CA GLU A 210 -12.75 -12.31 -15.15
C GLU A 210 -13.65 -12.15 -13.92
N VAL A 211 -14.35 -11.02 -13.82
CA VAL A 211 -15.34 -10.77 -12.77
C VAL A 211 -16.61 -11.53 -13.12
N LEU A 212 -17.04 -12.40 -12.20
CA LEU A 212 -18.19 -13.29 -12.36
C LEU A 212 -19.46 -12.72 -11.72
N THR A 213 -19.32 -11.98 -10.62
CA THR A 213 -20.41 -11.25 -9.96
C THR A 213 -19.86 -10.01 -9.24
N ASN A 214 -20.74 -9.08 -8.88
CA ASN A 214 -20.46 -8.01 -7.92
C ASN A 214 -21.29 -8.17 -6.64
N HIS A 215 -21.28 -7.16 -5.76
CA HIS A 215 -22.00 -7.18 -4.48
C HIS A 215 -23.47 -6.72 -4.56
N GLY A 216 -24.06 -6.66 -5.75
CA GLY A 216 -25.50 -6.49 -5.94
C GLY A 216 -25.92 -5.28 -6.77
N LEU A 217 -24.99 -4.47 -7.29
CA LEU A 217 -25.35 -3.37 -8.17
C LEU A 217 -25.60 -3.86 -9.60
N GLU A 218 -26.79 -3.65 -10.14
CA GLU A 218 -27.15 -4.17 -11.48
C GLU A 218 -26.47 -3.41 -12.62
N ASP A 219 -26.31 -2.09 -12.48
CA ASP A 219 -25.92 -1.21 -13.59
C ASP A 219 -24.45 -1.36 -14.01
N TYR A 220 -23.54 -1.49 -13.04
CA TYR A 220 -22.10 -1.55 -13.29
C TYR A 220 -21.32 -2.17 -12.13
N THR A 221 -20.06 -2.50 -12.41
CA THR A 221 -19.07 -2.94 -11.42
C THR A 221 -17.84 -2.04 -11.53
N CYS A 222 -17.26 -1.66 -10.39
CA CYS A 222 -16.09 -0.77 -10.31
C CYS A 222 -14.85 -1.50 -9.82
N LEU A 223 -13.78 -1.43 -10.61
CA LEU A 223 -12.45 -1.90 -10.24
C LEU A 223 -11.54 -0.70 -9.96
N TYR A 224 -10.99 -0.63 -8.74
CA TYR A 224 -10.08 0.45 -8.35
C TYR A 224 -8.63 0.11 -8.60
N SER A 225 -8.20 -1.09 -8.18
CA SER A 225 -6.80 -1.50 -8.33
C SER A 225 -6.68 -3.00 -8.58
N PHE A 226 -5.77 -3.36 -9.47
CA PHE A 226 -5.37 -4.74 -9.71
C PHE A 226 -3.85 -4.82 -9.74
N ARG A 227 -3.29 -5.74 -8.96
CA ARG A 227 -1.86 -5.99 -8.85
C ARG A 227 -1.58 -7.46 -9.06
N VAL A 228 -0.45 -7.74 -9.70
CA VAL A 228 0.02 -9.11 -9.97
C VAL A 228 1.41 -9.25 -9.41
N HIS A 229 1.62 -10.28 -8.60
CA HIS A 229 2.84 -10.54 -7.87
C HIS A 229 3.42 -11.90 -8.28
N GLY A 230 4.74 -12.04 -8.20
CA GLY A 230 5.39 -13.25 -8.66
C GLY A 230 6.90 -13.13 -8.69
N LYS A 231 7.53 -14.06 -9.41
CA LYS A 231 8.99 -14.09 -9.63
C LYS A 231 9.29 -14.14 -11.12
N ILE A 232 10.31 -13.41 -11.53
CA ILE A 232 10.87 -13.54 -12.87
C ILE A 232 11.57 -14.90 -12.94
N PRO A 233 11.37 -15.71 -13.99
CA PRO A 233 12.11 -16.95 -14.19
C PRO A 233 13.60 -16.64 -14.20
N GLU A 234 14.42 -17.44 -13.52
CA GLU A 234 15.87 -17.30 -13.65
C GLU A 234 16.24 -17.47 -15.12
N ALA A 235 17.02 -16.53 -15.67
CA ALA A 235 17.55 -16.69 -17.01
C ALA A 235 18.33 -18.02 -17.03
N ALA A 236 18.00 -18.90 -17.97
CA ALA A 236 18.82 -20.06 -18.24
C ALA A 236 20.19 -19.54 -18.70
N THR A 237 21.13 -19.40 -17.77
CA THR A 237 22.53 -19.16 -18.07
C THR A 237 23.04 -20.44 -18.72
N THR A 238 22.85 -20.54 -20.04
CA THR A 238 23.50 -21.56 -20.86
C THR A 238 24.98 -21.21 -20.87
N TRP A 239 25.78 -22.04 -20.19
CA TRP A 239 27.23 -22.06 -20.25
C TRP A 239 27.70 -22.56 -21.62
#